data_AF-A0A212FDX4-F1
#
_entry.id   AF-A0A212FDX4-F1
#
_cell.length_a   1.000
_cell.length_b   1.000
_cell.length_c   1.000
_cell.angle_alpha   90.00
_cell.angle_beta   90.00
_cell.angle_gamma   90.00
#
_symmetry.space_group_name_H-M   'P 1'
#
loop_
_entity.id
_entity.type
_entity.pdbx_description
1 polymer ?
#
loop_
_entity_poly.entity_id
_entity_poly.type
_entity_poly.pdbx_seq_one_letter_code
_entity_poly.pdbx_strand_id
1 'polypeptide(L)' 'MSEVDTDAGDTLNKKVRNAQLAQFNYILVVGEREKSSNTVNVRTRDNKVHGEMSIEGLIEHLNKLVAEKTLSEDSELLK' A
#
# COMPACT_ATOMS: atom_id res chain seq x y z
N MET A 1 -6.17 -8.42 8.03
CA MET A 1 -6.55 -7.33 8.93
C MET A 1 -6.01 -6.05 8.31
N SER A 2 -6.84 -5.03 8.15
CA SER A 2 -6.47 -3.74 7.54
C SER A 2 -6.84 -2.63 8.50
N GLU A 3 -5.94 -1.67 8.69
CA GLU A 3 -6.17 -0.47 9.49
C GLU A 3 -6.12 0.77 8.60
N VAL A 4 -6.90 1.79 8.97
CA VAL A 4 -6.91 3.09 8.30
C VAL A 4 -6.54 4.17 9.30
N ASP A 5 -5.52 4.95 8.97
CA ASP A 5 -5.09 6.09 9.77
C ASP A 5 -5.74 7.37 9.23
N THR A 6 -6.84 7.80 9.86
CA THR A 6 -7.57 9.03 9.51
C THR A 6 -7.15 10.25 10.35
N ASP A 7 -6.09 10.14 11.17
CA ASP A 7 -5.72 11.23 12.08
C ASP A 7 -5.20 12.45 11.32
N ALA A 8 -5.92 13.56 11.36
CA ALA A 8 -5.56 14.77 10.62
C ALA A 8 -4.34 15.52 11.22
N GLY A 9 -3.97 15.19 12.46
CA GLY A 9 -2.84 15.80 13.16
C GLY A 9 -1.47 15.24 12.76
N ASP A 10 -1.44 14.06 12.13
CA ASP A 10 -0.20 13.39 11.76
C ASP A 10 0.16 13.62 10.30
N THR A 11 1.41 14.02 10.06
CA THR A 11 1.94 14.17 8.69
C THR A 11 2.00 12.82 8.00
N LEU A 12 1.86 12.80 6.66
CA LEU A 12 1.95 11.58 5.87
C LEU A 12 3.19 10.74 6.21
N ASN A 13 4.34 11.39 6.39
CA ASN A 13 5.60 10.72 6.75
C ASN A 13 5.53 10.03 8.12
N LYS A 14 4.85 10.65 9.09
CA LYS A 14 4.66 10.05 10.42
C LYS A 14 3.75 8.83 10.35
N LYS A 15 2.66 8.89 9.59
CA LYS A 15 1.74 7.75 9.35
C LYS A 15 2.45 6.58 8.68
N VAL A 16 3.20 6.86 7.61
CA VAL A 16 4.01 5.85 6.91
C VAL A 16 5.00 5.20 7.86
N ARG A 17 5.69 5.98 8.69
CA ARG A 17 6.63 5.46 9.70
C ARG A 17 5.92 4.61 10.76
N ASN A 18 4.76 5.04 11.25
CA ASN A 18 3.97 4.27 12.21
C ASN A 18 3.53 2.92 11.61
N ALA A 19 3.08 2.92 10.35
CA ALA A 19 2.70 1.71 9.65
C ALA A 19 3.89 0.74 9.46
N GLN A 20 5.08 1.27 9.17
CA GLN A 20 6.32 0.47 9.12
C GLN A 20 6.66 -0.16 10.47
N LEU A 21 6.54 0.62 11.56
CA LEU A 21 6.80 0.15 12.93
C LEU A 21 5.77 -0.90 13.39
N ALA A 22 4.51 -0.76 12.98
CA ALA A 22 3.45 -1.74 13.19
C ALA A 22 3.58 -2.98 12.29
N GLN A 23 4.66 -3.07 11.50
CA GLN A 23 4.98 -4.20 10.63
C GLN A 23 3.91 -4.48 9.56
N PHE A 24 3.20 -3.45 9.08
CA PHE A 24 2.34 -3.60 7.91
C PHE A 24 3.18 -3.91 6.67
N ASN A 25 2.79 -4.97 5.94
CA ASN A 25 3.49 -5.41 4.73
C ASN A 25 3.36 -4.38 3.60
N TYR A 26 2.15 -3.82 3.44
CA TYR A 26 1.81 -2.82 2.44
C TYR A 26 1.21 -1.59 3.10
N ILE A 27 1.60 -0.42 2.58
CA ILE A 27 1.14 0.90 2.98
C ILE A 27 0.48 1.51 1.76
N LEU A 28 -0.83 1.69 1.85
CA LEU A 28 -1.65 2.22 0.77
C LEU A 28 -1.87 3.71 1.02
N VAL A 29 -1.29 4.55 0.17
CA VAL A 29 -1.43 6.01 0.25
C VAL A 29 -2.47 6.47 -0.77
N VAL A 30 -3.50 7.13 -0.27
CA VAL A 30 -4.57 7.72 -1.10
C VAL A 30 -4.59 9.23 -0.83
N GLY A 31 -4.14 10.01 -1.81
CA GLY A 31 -4.29 11.46 -1.84
C GLY A 31 -5.47 11.89 -2.69
N GLU A 32 -5.58 13.20 -2.94
CA GLU A 32 -6.61 13.76 -3.83
C GLU A 32 -6.47 13.26 -5.28
N ARG A 33 -5.23 13.15 -5.76
CA ARG A 33 -4.93 12.68 -7.11
C ARG A 33 -5.37 11.24 -7.29
N GLU A 34 -4.95 10.37 -6.38
CA GLU A 34 -5.29 8.95 -6.39
C GLU A 34 -6.81 8.73 -6.27
N LYS A 35 -7.47 9.52 -5.41
CA LYS A 35 -8.94 9.51 -5.29
C LYS A 35 -9.63 9.91 -6.59
N SER A 36 -9.10 10.89 -7.32
CA SER A 36 -9.67 11.32 -8.60
C SER A 36 -9.45 10.31 -9.74
N SER A 37 -8.35 9.56 -9.66
CA SER A 37 -7.94 8.58 -10.68
C SER A 37 -8.40 7.14 -10.36
N ASN A 38 -9.08 6.91 -9.22
CA ASN A 38 -9.43 5.57 -8.71
C ASN A 38 -8.21 4.64 -8.62
N THR A 39 -7.09 5.22 -8.25
CA THR A 39 -5.81 4.55 -8.09
C THR A 39 -5.37 4.65 -6.64
N VAL A 40 -4.29 3.96 -6.32
CA VAL A 40 -3.68 3.96 -5.00
C VAL A 40 -2.18 3.80 -5.14
N ASN A 41 -1.42 4.54 -4.34
CA ASN A 41 0.02 4.43 -4.31
C ASN A 41 0.44 3.38 -3.28
N VAL A 42 1.07 2.31 -3.74
CA VAL A 42 1.48 1.19 -2.90
C VAL A 42 2.94 1.34 -2.51
N ARG A 43 3.19 1.31 -1.20
CA ARG A 43 4.54 1.31 -0.62
C ARG A 43 4.72 0.07 0.24
N THR A 44 5.93 -0.47 0.27
CA THR A 44 6.27 -1.58 1.17
C THR A 44 6.90 -1.09 2.46
N ARG A 45 6.97 -2.00 3.44
CA ARG A 45 7.65 -1.79 4.72
C ARG A 45 9.10 -1.32 4.54
N ASP A 46 9.81 -1.80 3.51
CA ASP A 46 11.21 -1.46 3.26
C ASP A 46 11.41 -0.10 2.57
N ASN A 47 10.37 0.74 2.59
CA ASN A 47 10.34 2.07 1.98
C ASN A 47 10.54 2.06 0.45
N LYS A 48 10.30 0.92 -0.20
CA LYS A 48 10.20 0.86 -1.67
C LYS A 48 8.82 1.33 -2.09
N VAL A 49 8.80 2.25 -3.05
CA VAL A 49 7.58 2.70 -3.69
C VAL A 49 7.33 1.76 -4.86
N HIS A 50 6.26 0.97 -4.80
CA HIS A 50 5.88 0.11 -5.92
C HIS A 50 5.27 0.96 -7.02
N GLY A 51 4.54 2.02 -6.68
CA GLY A 51 3.99 2.99 -7.61
C GLY A 51 2.48 3.09 -7.48
N GLU A 52 1.86 3.70 -8.48
CA GLU A 52 0.41 3.89 -8.56
C GLU A 52 -0.22 2.70 -9.31
N MET A 53 -1.25 2.08 -8.73
CA MET A 53 -2.04 1.03 -9.39
C MET A 53 -3.54 1.28 -9.21
N SER A 54 -4.37 0.67 -10.06
CA SER A 54 -5.82 0.73 -9.89
C SER A 54 -6.28 -0.06 -8.66
N ILE A 55 -7.37 0.39 -8.05
CA ILE A 55 -7.96 -0.31 -6.88
C ILE A 55 -8.36 -1.75 -7.24
N GLU A 56 -8.92 -1.93 -8.43
CA GLU A 56 -9.34 -3.24 -8.94
C GLU A 56 -8.15 -4.20 -9.08
N GLY A 57 -7.06 -3.72 -9.70
CA GLY A 57 -5.83 -4.50 -9.83
C GLY A 57 -5.25 -4.85 -8.46
N LEU A 58 -5.19 -3.90 -7.54
CA LEU A 58 -4.70 -4.14 -6.19
C LEU A 58 -5.46 -5.27 -5.48
N ILE A 59 -6.78 -5.26 -5.55
CA ILE A 59 -7.62 -6.28 -4.90
C ILE A 59 -7.34 -7.67 -5.49
N GLU A 60 -7.25 -7.78 -6.81
CA GLU A 60 -6.95 -9.04 -7.48
C GLU A 60 -5.56 -9.57 -7.09
N HIS A 61 -4.56 -8.68 -7.07
CA HIS A 61 -3.20 -9.01 -6.64
C HIS A 61 -3.14 -9.47 -5.17
N LEU A 62 -3.76 -8.72 -4.26
CA LEU A 62 -3.78 -9.07 -2.83
C LEU A 62 -4.50 -10.40 -2.59
N ASN A 63 -5.59 -10.67 -3.29
CA ASN A 63 -6.29 -11.96 -3.20
C ASN A 63 -5.41 -13.12 -3.69
N LYS A 64 -4.67 -12.91 -4.79
CA LYS A 64 -3.73 -13.91 -5.31
C LYS A 64 -2.59 -14.17 -4.31
N LEU A 65 -2.01 -13.13 -3.72
CA LEU A 65 -0.99 -13.22 -2.66
C LEU A 65 -1.49 -14.02 -1.44
N VAL A 66 -2.72 -13.75 -1.00
CA VAL A 66 -3.35 -14.49 0.11
C VAL A 66 -3.58 -15.96 -0.25
N ALA A 67 -3.95 -16.25 -1.50
CA ALA A 67 -4.19 -17.61 -1.97
C ALA A 67 -2.89 -18.41 -2.11
N GLU A 68 -1.84 -17.81 -2.69
CA GLU A 68 -0.55 -18.46 -2.93
C GLU A 68 0.33 -18.53 -1.67
N LYS A 69 0.06 -17.69 -0.65
CA LYS A 69 0.85 -17.60 0.60
C LYS A 69 2.35 -17.45 0.34
N THR A 70 2.72 -16.84 -0.77
CA THR A 70 4.08 -16.66 -1.23
C THR A 70 4.74 -15.49 -0.51
N LEU A 71 6.00 -15.68 -0.11
CA LEU A 71 6.88 -14.66 0.47
C LEU A 71 7.65 -13.89 -0.62
N SER A 72 7.12 -13.83 -1.85
CA SER A 72 7.86 -13.28 -2.99
C SER A 72 8.15 -11.79 -2.77
N GLU A 73 9.42 -11.40 -2.95
CA GLU A 73 9.77 -9.99 -3.10
C GLU A 73 9.01 -9.45 -4.30
N ASP A 74 8.06 -8.55 -4.06
CA ASP A 74 7.20 -7.95 -5.09
C ASP A 74 7.96 -6.95 -5.99
N SER A 75 9.17 -7.30 -6.43
CA SER A 75 9.98 -6.48 -7.32
C SER A 75 9.41 -6.38 -8.74
N GLU A 76 8.34 -7.12 -9.04
CA GLU A 76 7.68 -7.13 -10.35
C GLU A 76 6.34 -6.36 -10.37
N LEU A 77 5.97 -5.66 -9.28
CA LEU A 77 4.67 -5.00 -9.18
C LEU A 77 4.43 -3.82 -10.14
N LEU A 78 5.37 -3.47 -11.01
CA LEU A 78 5.15 -2.57 -12.16
C LEU A 78 6.23 -2.81 -13.22
N LYS A 79 5.88 -3.54 -14.28
CA LYS A 79 6.44 -3.33 -15.62
C LYS A 79 5.38 -2.66 -16.49
#